data_AF-A0A842MHM6-F1
#
_entry.id   AF-A0A842MHM6-F1
#
_cell.length_a   1.000
_cell.length_b   1.000
_cell.length_c   1.000
_cell.angle_alpha   90.00
_cell.angle_beta   90.00
_cell.angle_gamma   90.00
#
_symmetry.space_group_name_H-M   'P 1'
#
loop_
_entity.id
_entity.type
_entity.pdbx_description
1 polymer ?
#
loop_
_entity_poly.entity_id
_entity_poly.type
_entity_poly.pdbx_seq_one_letter_code
_entity_poly.pdbx_strand_id
1 'polypeptide(L)' 'MKLRFTLNGREVTVEASPLDRLLDVLREQLGYVGTKEGCGEGECGACSVILNGKLVNSCLVPALQVRGGDVL' A
#
# COMPACT_ATOMS: atom_id res chain seq x y z
N MET A 1 8.55 8.20 -8.85
CA MET A 1 8.45 9.46 -8.09
C MET A 1 8.69 9.14 -6.63
N LYS A 2 9.33 10.03 -5.88
CA LYS A 2 9.48 9.87 -4.43
C LYS A 2 8.13 10.02 -3.74
N LEU A 3 7.61 8.90 -3.23
CA LEU A 3 6.44 8.85 -2.38
C LEU A 3 6.91 8.74 -0.92
N ARG A 4 6.34 9.56 -0.02
CA ARG A 4 6.61 9.51 1.42
C ARG A 4 5.31 9.30 2.19
N PHE A 5 5.32 8.39 3.15
CA PHE A 5 4.19 8.06 4.02
C PHE A 5 4.68 7.34 5.28
N THR A 6 3.79 7.08 6.24
CA THR A 6 4.09 6.27 7.43
C THR A 6 3.62 4.84 7.19
N LEU A 7 4.50 3.87 7.43
CA LEU A 7 4.21 2.45 7.36
C LEU A 7 4.54 1.80 8.70
N ASN A 8 3.54 1.22 9.37
CA ASN A 8 3.72 0.59 10.68
C ASN A 8 4.42 1.50 11.70
N GLY A 9 4.03 2.79 11.72
CA GLY A 9 4.61 3.81 12.61
C GLY A 9 6.00 4.31 12.21
N ARG A 10 6.54 3.93 11.05
CA ARG A 10 7.85 4.38 10.54
C ARG A 10 7.67 5.22 9.28
N GLU A 11 8.32 6.38 9.21
CA GLU A 11 8.38 7.14 7.96
C GLU A 11 9.16 6.35 6.90
N VAL A 12 8.57 6.17 5.74
CA VAL A 12 9.18 5.51 4.57
C VAL A 12 9.18 6.46 3.38
N THR A 13 10.22 6.36 2.55
CA THR A 13 10.27 7.01 1.24
C THR A 13 10.63 5.97 0.19
N VAL A 14 9.84 5.89 -0.88
CA VAL A 14 9.98 4.88 -1.94
C VAL A 14 9.84 5.52 -3.32
N GLU A 15 10.57 5.02 -4.31
CA GLU A 15 10.34 5.36 -5.71
C GLU A 15 9.26 4.44 -6.28
N ALA A 16 8.12 5.02 -6.67
CA ALA A 16 7.01 4.30 -7.29
C ALA A 16 6.36 5.13 -8.40
N SER A 17 5.64 4.48 -9.32
CA SER A 17 4.72 5.15 -10.24
C SER A 17 3.47 5.62 -9.46
N PRO A 18 2.88 6.78 -9.78
CA PRO A 18 1.64 7.24 -9.14
C PRO A 18 0.47 6.23 -9.18
N LEU A 19 0.46 5.37 -10.21
CA LEU A 19 -0.60 4.40 -10.49
C LEU A 19 -0.25 2.98 -10.01
N ASP A 20 0.94 2.75 -9.46
CA ASP A 20 1.26 1.44 -8.89
C ASP A 20 0.25 1.11 -7.80
N ARG A 21 -0.15 -0.16 -7.69
CA ARG A 21 -1.02 -0.61 -6.61
C ARG A 21 -0.24 -0.52 -5.31
N LEU A 22 -0.87 -0.04 -4.23
CA LEU A 22 -0.24 -0.02 -2.91
C LEU A 22 0.23 -1.42 -2.50
N LEU A 23 -0.51 -2.47 -2.89
CA LEU A 23 -0.10 -3.86 -2.69
C LEU A 23 1.31 -4.14 -3.24
N ASP A 24 1.57 -3.71 -4.47
CA ASP A 24 2.86 -3.94 -5.13
C ASP A 24 3.94 -3.15 -4.41
N VAL A 25 3.69 -1.85 -4.15
CA VAL A 25 4.61 -0.96 -3.40
C VAL A 25 5.06 -1.59 -2.08
N LEU A 26 4.13 -2.16 -1.31
CA LEU A 26 4.44 -2.80 -0.04
C LEU A 26 5.30 -4.06 -0.24
N ARG A 27 4.94 -4.91 -1.20
CA ARG A 27 5.54 -6.24 -1.35
C ARG A 27 6.87 -6.20 -2.10
N GLU A 28 6.92 -5.52 -3.23
CA GLU A 28 8.02 -5.59 -4.19
C GLU A 28 9.06 -4.49 -3.93
N GLN A 29 8.63 -3.25 -3.71
CA GLN A 29 9.52 -2.12 -3.49
C GLN A 29 9.99 -2.04 -2.04
N LEU A 30 9.11 -2.32 -1.07
CA LEU A 30 9.42 -2.21 0.36
C LEU A 30 9.67 -3.54 1.07
N GLY A 31 9.40 -4.69 0.43
CA GLY A 31 9.66 -6.03 0.98
C GLY A 31 8.70 -6.48 2.10
N TYR A 32 7.61 -5.75 2.35
CA TYR A 32 6.58 -6.12 3.33
C TYR A 32 5.62 -7.15 2.74
N VAL A 33 6.05 -8.42 2.75
CA VAL A 33 5.32 -9.55 2.15
C VAL A 33 4.19 -10.12 3.02
N GLY A 34 3.86 -9.47 4.14
CA GLY A 34 2.77 -9.87 5.05
C GLY A 34 1.41 -9.81 4.35
N THR A 35 1.13 -8.68 3.71
CA THR A 35 -0.05 -8.47 2.86
C THR A 35 0.03 -9.35 1.61
N LYS A 36 -1.06 -10.03 1.25
CA LYS A 36 -1.09 -11.04 0.20
C LYS A 36 -1.86 -10.57 -1.03
N GLU A 37 -1.39 -10.97 -2.20
CA GLU A 37 -2.20 -10.93 -3.41
C GLU A 37 -3.06 -12.19 -3.47
N GLY A 38 -4.35 -12.01 -3.75
CA GLY A 38 -5.31 -13.10 -3.92
C GLY A 38 -6.03 -13.00 -5.26
N CYS A 39 -6.97 -12.06 -5.37
CA CYS A 39 -7.74 -11.82 -6.61
C CYS A 39 -7.24 -10.63 -7.44
N GLY A 40 -6.64 -9.59 -6.82
CA GLY A 40 -6.20 -8.38 -7.51
C GLY A 40 -7.30 -7.39 -7.89
N GLU A 41 -8.58 -7.73 -7.67
CA GLU A 41 -9.75 -6.99 -8.13
C GLU A 41 -10.67 -6.49 -7.00
N GLY A 42 -10.29 -6.68 -5.74
CA GLY A 42 -11.00 -6.12 -4.57
C GLY A 42 -12.03 -7.03 -3.91
N GLU A 43 -12.12 -8.29 -4.31
CA GLU A 43 -13.17 -9.20 -3.84
C GLU A 43 -12.77 -10.01 -2.59
N CYS A 44 -11.54 -10.55 -2.56
CA CYS A 44 -11.18 -11.55 -1.55
C CYS A 44 -10.65 -11.00 -0.21
N GLY A 45 -10.30 -9.71 -0.14
CA GLY A 45 -9.76 -9.09 1.07
C GLY A 45 -8.36 -9.53 1.52
N ALA A 46 -7.69 -10.45 0.80
CA ALA A 46 -6.34 -10.94 1.17
C ALA A 46 -5.27 -9.83 1.22
N CYS A 47 -5.52 -8.73 0.51
CA CYS A 47 -4.64 -7.56 0.44
C CYS A 47 -5.03 -6.43 1.41
N SER A 48 -5.89 -6.70 2.39
CA SER A 48 -6.40 -5.67 3.30
C SER A 48 -5.28 -5.02 4.11
N VAL A 49 -5.33 -3.69 4.20
CA VAL A 49 -4.49 -2.85 5.07
C VAL A 49 -5.35 -1.78 5.71
N ILE A 50 -4.87 -1.14 6.78
CA ILE A 50 -5.52 0.03 7.34
C ILE A 50 -4.85 1.27 6.77
N LEU A 51 -5.58 2.05 5.98
CA LEU A 51 -5.12 3.34 5.44
C LEU A 51 -5.85 4.47 6.16
N ASN A 52 -5.12 5.31 6.90
CA ASN A 52 -5.67 6.43 7.67
C ASN A 52 -6.86 6.00 8.57
N GLY A 53 -6.70 4.87 9.25
CA GLY A 53 -7.72 4.30 10.14
C GLY A 53 -8.87 3.56 9.44
N LYS A 54 -8.86 3.43 8.10
CA LYS A 54 -9.89 2.72 7.33
C LYS A 54 -9.34 1.44 6.72
N LEU A 55 -10.07 0.34 6.88
CA LEU A 55 -9.76 -0.91 6.20
C LEU A 55 -10.02 -0.77 4.69
N VAL A 56 -9.02 -1.05 3.87
CA VAL A 56 -9.09 -0.94 2.40
C VAL A 56 -8.37 -2.09 1.72
N ASN A 57 -8.79 -2.42 0.49
CA ASN A 57 -8.08 -3.35 -0.38
C ASN A 57 -6.89 -2.64 -1.04
N SER A 58 -5.66 -2.93 -0.62
CA SER A 58 -4.46 -2.28 -1.15
C SER A 58 -4.23 -2.54 -2.66
N CYS A 59 -4.82 -3.59 -3.23
CA CYS A 59 -4.74 -3.83 -4.68
C CYS A 59 -5.53 -2.81 -5.51
N LEU A 60 -6.48 -2.08 -4.90
CA LEU A 60 -7.29 -1.05 -5.55
C LEU A 60 -6.89 0.38 -5.15
N VAL A 61 -5.83 0.56 -4.36
CA VAL A 61 -5.34 1.87 -3.93
C VAL A 61 -4.13 2.26 -4.77
N PRO A 62 -4.22 3.31 -5.62
CA PRO A 62 -3.05 3.87 -6.28
C PRO A 62 -2.05 4.46 -5.27
N ALA A 63 -0.77 4.21 -5.48
CA ALA A 63 0.32 4.64 -4.58
C ALA A 63 0.28 6.14 -4.28
N LEU A 64 -0.10 6.98 -5.24
CA LEU A 64 -0.23 8.43 -5.04
C LEU A 64 -1.21 8.80 -3.91
N GLN A 65 -2.28 8.04 -3.70
CA GLN A 65 -3.28 8.32 -2.65
C GLN A 65 -2.71 8.15 -1.24
N VAL A 66 -1.60 7.44 -1.10
CA VAL A 66 -0.97 7.14 0.19
C VAL A 66 -0.02 8.25 0.63
N ARG A 67 0.30 9.22 -0.24
CA ARG A 67 1.25 10.29 0.06
C ARG A 67 0.88 11.05 1.34
N GLY A 68 1.77 11.02 2.32
CA GLY A 68 1.61 11.65 3.63
C GLY A 68 0.61 10.95 4.55
N GLY A 69 0.07 9.80 4.15
CA GLY A 69 -0.85 9.00 4.95
C GLY A 69 -0.16 8.02 5.89
N ASP A 70 -0.97 7.30 6.63
CA ASP A 70 -0.57 6.22 7.53
C ASP A 70 -1.13 4.87 7.06
N VAL A 71 -0.25 3.88 6.94
CA VAL A 71 -0.56 2.51 6.53
C VAL A 71 -0.14 1.55 7.64
N LEU A 72 -1.07 0.69 8.07
CA LEU A 72 -0.82 -0.45 8.97
C LEU A 72 -1.11 -1.77 8.25
#